data_AF-A0AAV6CG95-F1
#
_entry.id   AF-A0AAV6CG95-F1
#
_cell.length_a   1.000
_cell.length_b   1.000
_cell.length_c   1.000
_cell.angle_alpha   90.00
_cell.angle_beta   90.00
_cell.angle_gamma   90.00
#
_symmetry.space_group_name_H-M   'P 1'
#
loop_
_entity.id
_entity.type
_entity.pdbx_description
1 polymer ?
#
loop_
_entity_poly.entity_id
_entity_poly.type
_entity_poly.pdbx_seq_one_letter_code
_entity_poly.pdbx_strand_id
1 'polypeptide(L)'
;MKPFQPLAWLVLSLMLCGIGAAESFGAELNLKAQLIWGSEEPLKDTKCPVVEGALAEKLKKVFKWKHYYEVKKADVAAPADKPKRHTMSDKCQIELQSFGKADVEVKIFGEGKHLRTVRQPIPPGEMLVLAGDDKNDTAWFVVLTNTSK
;
A
#
# COMPACT_ATOMS: atom_id res chain seq x y z
N MET A 1 -51.28 -43.24 -48.80
CA MET A 1 -49.88 -43.07 -49.21
C MET A 1 -49.24 -42.01 -48.31
N LYS A 2 -48.16 -42.35 -47.60
CA LYS A 2 -47.23 -41.41 -46.95
C LYS A 2 -45.90 -41.46 -47.71
N PRO A 3 -45.13 -40.36 -47.73
CA PRO A 3 -43.77 -40.41 -47.19
C PRO A 3 -43.58 -39.26 -46.17
N PHE A 4 -43.14 -39.48 -44.92
CA PHE A 4 -41.78 -39.75 -44.42
C PHE A 4 -40.78 -38.58 -44.60
N GLN A 5 -40.66 -37.79 -43.52
CA GLN A 5 -39.60 -36.92 -42.93
C GLN A 5 -38.20 -36.83 -43.62
N PRO A 6 -37.34 -35.79 -43.37
CA PRO A 6 -37.06 -35.29 -42.00
C PRO A 6 -36.60 -33.82 -41.84
N LEU A 7 -36.39 -33.45 -40.56
CA LEU A 7 -35.36 -32.48 -40.11
C LEU A 7 -35.42 -31.05 -40.66
N ALA A 8 -35.98 -30.14 -39.88
CA ALA A 8 -35.55 -28.74 -39.91
C ALA A 8 -35.50 -28.20 -38.48
N TRP A 9 -34.29 -28.29 -37.91
CA TRP A 9 -33.68 -27.38 -36.94
C TRP A 9 -34.60 -26.78 -35.86
N LEU A 10 -34.64 -27.29 -34.63
CA LEU A 10 -33.56 -27.16 -33.63
C LEU A 10 -33.06 -25.71 -33.51
N VAL A 11 -33.94 -24.78 -33.12
CA VAL A 11 -33.57 -23.46 -32.60
C VAL A 11 -34.12 -23.31 -31.18
N LEU A 12 -33.64 -24.20 -30.31
CA LEU A 12 -33.76 -24.08 -28.87
C LEU A 12 -32.36 -24.40 -28.32
N SER A 13 -31.77 -23.45 -27.59
CA SER A 13 -30.46 -23.53 -26.93
C SER A 13 -29.27 -22.93 -27.71
N LEU A 14 -29.21 -21.61 -27.77
CA LEU A 14 -27.92 -20.91 -27.71
C LEU A 14 -28.06 -19.60 -26.92
N MET A 15 -28.59 -19.71 -25.70
CA MET A 15 -28.49 -18.66 -24.68
C MET A 15 -27.50 -19.16 -23.62
N LEU A 16 -26.24 -19.35 -24.01
CA LEU A 16 -25.18 -19.76 -23.09
C LEU A 16 -23.94 -18.88 -23.31
N CYS A 17 -23.38 -18.45 -22.18
CA CYS A 17 -22.09 -17.77 -22.00
C CYS A 17 -22.04 -16.26 -22.22
N GLY A 18 -22.83 -15.54 -21.43
CA GLY A 18 -22.52 -14.18 -21.00
C GLY A 18 -22.22 -14.11 -19.50
N ILE A 19 -21.53 -15.11 -18.91
CA ILE A 19 -21.00 -14.96 -17.56
C ILE A 19 -19.80 -14.02 -17.71
N GLY A 20 -20.03 -12.72 -17.57
CA GLY A 20 -18.95 -11.79 -17.31
C GLY A 20 -18.16 -12.33 -16.14
N ALA A 21 -16.88 -12.64 -16.35
CA ALA A 21 -15.98 -12.88 -15.25
C ALA A 21 -16.07 -11.64 -14.36
N ALA A 22 -16.71 -11.75 -13.20
CA ALA A 22 -16.52 -10.78 -12.16
C ALA A 22 -15.03 -10.87 -11.82
N GLU A 23 -14.24 -9.94 -12.34
CA GLU A 23 -12.89 -9.74 -11.87
C GLU A 23 -13.04 -9.46 -10.37
N SER A 24 -12.73 -10.47 -9.57
CA SER A 24 -12.60 -10.31 -8.13
C SER A 24 -11.39 -9.42 -7.93
N PHE A 25 -11.59 -8.11 -8.02
CA PHE A 25 -10.65 -7.16 -7.47
C PHE A 25 -10.36 -7.62 -6.04
N GLY A 26 -9.07 -7.72 -5.69
CA GLY A 26 -8.66 -8.07 -4.34
C GLY A 26 -9.41 -7.21 -3.31
N ALA A 27 -9.53 -7.68 -2.07
CA ALA A 27 -10.11 -6.83 -1.04
C ALA A 27 -9.24 -5.57 -0.85
N GLU A 28 -9.89 -4.42 -0.66
CA GLU A 28 -9.19 -3.20 -0.23
C GLU A 28 -8.46 -3.47 1.08
N LEU A 29 -7.19 -3.04 1.15
CA LEU A 29 -6.38 -3.20 2.34
C LEU A 29 -6.28 -1.88 3.11
N ASN A 30 -6.75 -1.87 4.35
CA ASN A 30 -6.63 -0.73 5.26
C ASN A 30 -5.32 -0.81 6.03
N LEU A 31 -4.54 0.26 5.99
CA LEU A 31 -3.21 0.36 6.59
C LEU A 31 -3.10 1.63 7.44
N LYS A 32 -2.25 1.60 8.45
CA LYS A 32 -1.75 2.81 9.09
C LYS A 32 -0.45 3.24 8.42
N ALA A 33 -0.42 4.48 7.95
CA ALA A 33 0.77 5.11 7.42
C ALA A 33 1.35 6.10 8.44
N GLN A 34 2.65 6.00 8.70
CA GLN A 34 3.41 6.94 9.53
C GLN A 34 4.56 7.52 8.72
N LEU A 35 4.67 8.84 8.71
CA LEU A 35 5.86 9.54 8.23
C LEU A 35 6.76 9.81 9.43
N ILE A 36 7.99 9.31 9.37
CA ILE A 36 8.97 9.38 10.45
C ILE A 36 10.18 10.13 9.98
N TRP A 37 10.72 10.99 10.83
CA TRP A 37 11.99 11.67 10.64
C TRP A 37 13.05 11.03 11.52
N GLY A 38 14.15 10.58 10.93
CA GLY A 38 15.34 10.10 11.63
C GLY A 38 16.46 11.14 11.59
N SER A 39 17.17 11.32 12.69
CA SER A 39 18.28 12.27 12.78
C SER A 39 19.38 11.79 13.73
N GLU A 40 20.61 12.22 13.48
CA GLU A 40 21.74 12.01 14.42
C GLU A 40 21.63 12.89 15.66
N GLU A 41 21.22 14.15 15.48
CA GLU A 41 21.01 15.11 16.55
C GLU A 41 19.53 15.22 16.92
N PRO A 42 19.19 15.55 18.17
CA PRO A 42 17.80 15.78 18.56
C PRO A 42 17.21 16.99 17.84
N LEU A 43 15.95 16.89 17.43
CA LEU A 43 15.23 18.03 16.86
C LEU A 43 15.08 19.14 17.91
N LYS A 44 15.44 20.36 17.52
CA LYS A 44 15.39 21.55 18.40
C LYS A 44 13.95 22.04 18.66
N ASP A 45 13.02 21.73 17.75
CA ASP A 45 11.60 22.13 17.84
C ASP A 45 10.73 20.87 18.00
N THR A 46 10.43 20.50 19.24
CA THR A 46 9.77 19.22 19.60
C THR A 46 8.24 19.28 19.43
N LYS A 47 7.76 19.69 18.26
CA LYS A 47 6.32 19.55 17.93
C LYS A 47 5.95 18.13 17.54
N CYS A 48 6.94 17.35 17.09
CA CYS A 48 6.74 15.97 16.68
C CYS A 48 6.95 15.03 17.87
N PRO A 49 6.00 14.13 18.16
CA PRO A 49 6.19 13.10 19.17
C PRO A 49 7.35 12.16 18.79
N VAL A 50 8.09 11.71 19.80
CA VAL A 50 9.16 10.72 19.63
C VAL A 50 8.53 9.37 19.28
N VAL A 51 9.14 8.63 18.36
CA VAL A 51 8.73 7.26 18.06
C VAL A 51 9.20 6.34 19.19
N GLU A 52 8.28 5.55 19.74
CA GLU A 52 8.55 4.65 20.88
C GLU A 52 8.23 3.19 20.56
N GLY A 53 8.60 2.30 21.49
CA GLY A 53 8.28 0.87 21.45
C GLY A 53 8.94 0.10 20.30
N ALA A 54 8.26 -0.96 19.86
CA ALA A 54 8.78 -1.91 18.86
C ALA A 54 9.20 -1.26 17.53
N LEU A 55 8.51 -0.17 17.13
CA LEU A 55 8.85 0.57 15.93
C LEU A 55 10.20 1.29 16.08
N ALA A 56 10.42 1.97 17.21
CA ALA A 56 11.68 2.65 17.51
C ALA A 56 12.85 1.67 17.54
N GLU A 57 12.66 0.51 18.18
CA GLU A 57 13.67 -0.54 18.25
C GLU A 57 14.01 -1.10 16.86
N LYS A 58 13.00 -1.38 16.04
CA LYS A 58 13.20 -1.83 14.66
C LYS A 58 13.98 -0.81 13.84
N LEU A 59 13.63 0.47 13.95
CA LEU A 59 14.32 1.54 13.23
C LEU A 59 15.78 1.67 13.67
N LYS A 60 16.07 1.71 14.98
CA LYS A 60 17.43 1.77 15.52
C LYS A 60 18.30 0.56 15.18
N LYS A 61 17.69 -0.62 15.04
CA LYS A 61 18.41 -1.84 14.66
C LYS A 61 18.82 -1.86 13.20
N VAL A 62 18.04 -1.23 12.32
CA VAL A 62 18.22 -1.30 10.86
C VAL A 62 18.93 -0.06 10.31
N PHE A 63 18.70 1.12 10.90
CA PHE A 63 19.18 2.40 10.40
C PHE A 63 20.08 3.09 11.42
N LYS A 64 21.01 3.92 10.92
CA LYS A 64 22.08 4.56 11.71
C LYS A 64 21.60 5.62 12.71
N TRP A 65 20.40 6.17 12.55
CA TRP A 65 19.95 7.35 13.29
C TRP A 65 19.66 7.06 14.77
N LYS A 66 20.02 8.02 15.62
CA LYS A 66 19.80 7.95 17.07
C LYS A 66 18.38 8.35 17.49
N HIS A 67 17.81 9.32 16.79
CA HIS A 67 16.52 9.91 17.12
C HIS A 67 15.50 9.68 16.01
N TYR A 68 14.26 9.38 16.40
CA TYR A 68 13.14 9.16 15.48
C TYR A 68 11.91 9.89 15.98
N TYR A 69 11.24 10.60 15.07
CA TYR A 69 10.09 11.44 15.38
C TYR A 69 8.95 11.17 14.40
N GLU A 70 7.73 11.02 14.90
CA GLU A 70 6.53 10.88 14.07
C GLU A 70 6.10 12.26 13.59
N VAL A 71 6.23 12.51 12.28
CA VAL A 71 5.84 13.76 11.63
C VAL A 71 4.35 13.76 11.31
N LYS A 72 3.83 12.61 10.86
CA LYS A 72 2.41 12.43 10.55
C LYS A 72 2.01 10.98 10.70
N LYS A 73 0.77 10.78 11.12
CA LYS A 73 0.08 9.48 11.12
C LYS A 73 -1.27 9.60 10.45
N ALA A 74 -1.63 8.61 9.63
CA ALA A 74 -2.92 8.58 8.95
C ALA A 74 -3.35 7.13 8.68
N ASP A 75 -4.66 6.87 8.76
CA ASP A 75 -5.25 5.66 8.21
C ASP A 75 -5.40 5.86 6.69
N VAL A 76 -4.89 4.90 5.91
CA VAL A 76 -4.87 4.93 4.45
C VAL A 76 -5.41 3.63 3.89
N ALA A 77 -6.06 3.72 2.74
CA ALA A 77 -6.59 2.56 2.03
C ALA A 77 -5.77 2.28 0.76
N ALA A 78 -5.48 1.01 0.53
CA ALA A 78 -4.94 0.46 -0.71
C ALA A 78 -6.08 -0.28 -1.44
N PRO A 79 -6.85 0.41 -2.30
CA PRO A 79 -7.89 -0.22 -3.10
C PRO A 79 -7.27 -1.19 -4.11
N ALA A 80 -8.04 -2.20 -4.52
CA ALA A 80 -7.59 -3.17 -5.51
C ALA A 80 -7.90 -2.77 -6.96
N ASP A 81 -8.94 -1.94 -7.16
CA ASP A 81 -9.35 -1.46 -8.48
C ASP A 81 -8.26 -0.64 -9.18
N LYS A 82 -7.76 0.37 -8.48
CA LYS A 82 -6.79 1.32 -9.03
C LYS A 82 -5.86 1.87 -7.96
N PRO A 83 -4.64 2.29 -8.31
CA PRO A 83 -3.76 2.96 -7.36
C PRO A 83 -4.39 4.23 -6.78
N LYS A 84 -4.27 4.40 -5.46
CA LYS A 84 -4.73 5.60 -4.75
C LYS A 84 -3.58 6.34 -4.11
N ARG A 85 -3.50 7.64 -4.38
CA ARG A 85 -2.47 8.53 -3.85
C ARG A 85 -2.87 9.14 -2.51
N HIS A 86 -1.94 9.19 -1.57
CA HIS A 86 -2.08 9.76 -0.24
C HIS A 86 -0.94 10.72 0.06
N THR A 87 -1.27 11.90 0.58
CA THR A 87 -0.29 12.93 0.94
C THR A 87 0.18 12.76 2.37
N MET A 88 1.46 12.46 2.56
CA MET A 88 2.10 12.31 3.87
C MET A 88 2.70 13.64 4.36
N SER A 89 3.21 14.47 3.45
CA SER A 89 3.58 15.86 3.68
C SER A 89 3.62 16.60 2.35
N ASP A 90 3.90 17.91 2.34
CA ASP A 90 4.08 18.68 1.10
C ASP A 90 5.20 18.10 0.21
N LYS A 91 6.16 17.42 0.83
CA LYS A 91 7.32 16.81 0.15
C LYS A 91 7.23 15.29 0.02
N CYS A 92 6.21 14.64 0.57
CA CYS A 92 6.13 13.18 0.59
C CYS A 92 4.71 12.70 0.25
N GLN A 93 4.60 11.89 -0.80
CA GLN A 93 3.35 11.24 -1.18
C GLN A 93 3.60 9.74 -1.40
N ILE A 94 2.57 8.94 -1.15
CA ILE A 94 2.57 7.51 -1.47
C ILE A 94 1.38 7.18 -2.34
N GLU A 95 1.55 6.23 -3.24
CA GLU A 95 0.47 5.67 -4.05
C GLU A 95 0.39 4.17 -3.76
N LEU A 96 -0.81 3.71 -3.39
CA LEU A 96 -1.06 2.37 -2.88
C LEU A 96 -2.07 1.64 -3.75
N GLN A 97 -1.78 0.38 -4.06
CA GLN A 97 -2.73 -0.56 -4.68
C GLN A 97 -2.62 -1.93 -4.04
N SER A 98 -3.74 -2.56 -3.68
CA SER A 98 -3.73 -3.94 -3.20
C SER A 98 -3.89 -4.93 -4.34
N PHE A 99 -3.21 -6.07 -4.23
CA PHE A 99 -3.32 -7.20 -5.15
C PHE A 99 -3.88 -8.45 -4.44
N GLY A 100 -4.56 -8.26 -3.30
CA GLY A 100 -5.12 -9.33 -2.48
C GLY A 100 -4.08 -10.05 -1.61
N LYS A 101 -4.53 -10.88 -0.67
CA LYS A 101 -3.66 -11.63 0.27
C LYS A 101 -2.65 -10.75 1.03
N ALA A 102 -3.05 -9.52 1.35
CA ALA A 102 -2.21 -8.49 1.95
C ALA A 102 -1.00 -8.04 1.09
N ASP A 103 -0.94 -8.42 -0.19
CA ASP A 103 0.01 -7.91 -1.17
C ASP A 103 -0.36 -6.48 -1.56
N VAL A 104 0.63 -5.58 -1.48
CA VAL A 104 0.45 -4.17 -1.80
C VAL A 104 1.62 -3.67 -2.63
N GLU A 105 1.31 -2.91 -3.68
CA GLU A 105 2.29 -2.07 -4.36
C GLU A 105 2.26 -0.67 -3.75
N VAL A 106 3.45 -0.16 -3.45
CA VAL A 106 3.70 1.15 -2.87
C VAL A 106 4.65 1.91 -3.79
N LYS A 107 4.16 2.97 -4.40
CA LYS A 107 5.02 3.95 -5.08
C LYS A 107 5.26 5.13 -4.15
N ILE A 108 6.51 5.54 -4.01
CA ILE A 108 6.91 6.64 -3.14
C ILE A 108 7.33 7.82 -3.98
N PHE A 109 6.84 8.99 -3.63
CA PHE A 109 7.20 10.24 -4.26
C PHE A 109 7.80 11.19 -3.21
N GLY A 110 9.00 11.69 -3.50
CA GLY A 110 9.70 12.68 -2.69
C GLY A 110 9.94 13.94 -3.52
N GLU A 111 9.56 15.10 -2.97
CA GLU A 111 9.68 16.41 -3.66
C GLU A 111 9.06 16.39 -5.07
N GLY A 112 7.93 15.70 -5.20
CA GLY A 112 7.20 15.54 -6.47
C GLY A 112 7.79 14.51 -7.44
N LYS A 113 8.96 13.93 -7.15
CA LYS A 113 9.62 12.94 -8.00
C LYS A 113 9.32 11.53 -7.52
N HIS A 114 9.06 10.61 -8.45
CA HIS A 114 8.99 9.18 -8.14
C HIS A 114 10.36 8.69 -7.71
N LEU A 115 10.45 8.12 -6.51
CA LEU A 115 11.71 7.61 -5.96
C LEU A 115 11.84 6.11 -6.20
N ARG A 116 10.79 5.35 -5.88
CA ARG A 116 10.76 3.90 -6.08
C ARG A 116 9.36 3.33 -6.04
N THR A 117 9.23 2.13 -6.55
CA THR A 117 8.06 1.26 -6.42
C THR A 117 8.49 -0.01 -5.69
N VAL A 118 7.72 -0.42 -4.68
CA VAL A 118 7.94 -1.65 -3.93
C VAL A 118 6.64 -2.43 -3.91
N ARG A 119 6.68 -3.72 -4.25
CA ARG A 119 5.53 -4.62 -4.15
C ARG A 119 5.87 -5.77 -3.23
N GLN A 120 5.11 -5.92 -2.15
CA GLN A 120 5.31 -6.99 -1.19
C GLN A 120 4.08 -7.17 -0.29
N PRO A 121 3.95 -8.33 0.37
CA PRO A 121 2.94 -8.52 1.40
C PRO A 121 3.23 -7.69 2.66
N ILE A 122 2.17 -7.18 3.28
CA ILE A 122 2.17 -6.66 4.66
C ILE A 122 1.13 -7.45 5.45
N PRO A 123 1.50 -8.63 6.01
CA PRO A 123 0.58 -9.45 6.79
C PRO A 123 -0.05 -8.68 7.98
N PRO A 124 -1.20 -9.14 8.49
CA PRO A 124 -1.79 -8.66 9.75
C PRO A 124 -0.74 -8.52 10.87
N GLY A 125 -0.66 -7.35 11.51
CA GLY A 125 0.29 -7.08 12.58
C GLY A 125 1.74 -6.81 12.14
N GLU A 126 2.05 -6.97 10.85
CA GLU A 126 3.37 -6.67 10.30
C GLU A 126 3.45 -5.24 9.76
N MET A 127 4.69 -4.81 9.53
CA MET A 127 4.99 -3.47 9.01
C MET A 127 6.07 -3.47 7.93
N LEU A 128 5.86 -2.64 6.92
CA LEU A 128 6.82 -2.30 5.87
C LEU A 128 7.42 -0.93 6.16
N VAL A 129 8.74 -0.85 6.19
CA VAL A 129 9.48 0.40 6.38
C VAL A 129 10.16 0.81 5.09
N LEU A 130 9.87 2.02 4.64
CA LEU A 130 10.34 2.58 3.40
C LEU A 130 11.17 3.84 3.67
N ALA A 131 12.50 3.71 3.66
CA ALA A 131 13.42 4.84 3.77
C ALA A 131 13.47 5.70 2.49
N GLY A 132 13.48 7.02 2.66
CA GLY A 132 13.78 8.00 1.62
C GLY A 132 15.25 8.39 1.60
N ASP A 133 15.55 9.55 1.00
CA ASP A 133 16.89 10.10 0.94
C ASP A 133 17.49 10.36 2.34
N ASP A 134 18.80 10.14 2.42
CA ASP A 134 19.67 10.50 3.55
C ASP A 134 20.44 11.78 3.18
N LYS A 135 20.07 12.91 3.77
CA LYS A 135 20.73 14.22 3.55
C LYS A 135 20.83 14.99 4.84
N ASN A 136 21.93 15.73 5.02
CA ASN A 136 22.17 16.61 6.17
C ASN A 136 22.02 15.89 7.53
N ASP A 137 22.56 14.68 7.64
CA ASP A 137 22.45 13.86 8.86
C ASP A 137 21.00 13.62 9.32
N THR A 138 20.11 13.53 8.34
CA THR A 138 18.71 13.18 8.52
C THR A 138 18.20 12.29 7.40
N ALA A 139 17.17 11.49 7.70
CA ALA A 139 16.38 10.81 6.69
C ALA A 139 14.91 10.84 7.05
N TRP A 140 14.05 10.55 6.08
CA TRP A 140 12.63 10.32 6.32
C TRP A 140 12.25 8.88 5.95
N PHE A 141 11.21 8.38 6.60
CA PHE A 141 10.72 7.02 6.45
C PHE A 141 9.20 7.04 6.34
N VAL A 142 8.66 6.24 5.43
CA VAL A 142 7.23 5.88 5.46
C VAL A 142 7.11 4.48 6.04
N VAL A 143 6.32 4.34 7.09
CA VAL A 143 6.01 3.05 7.70
C VAL A 143 4.55 2.73 7.41
N LEU A 144 4.31 1.56 6.83
CA LEU A 144 2.97 1.03 6.58
C LEU A 144 2.75 -0.18 7.47
N THR A 145 1.72 -0.12 8.31
CA THR A 145 1.37 -1.19 9.23
C THR A 145 -0.02 -1.70 8.91
N ASN A 146 -0.15 -3.01 8.76
CA ASN A 146 -1.46 -3.63 8.60
C ASN A 146 -2.07 -3.87 9.99
N THR A 147 -3.15 -3.14 10.29
CA THR A 147 -3.83 -3.22 11.59
C THR A 147 -5.03 -4.17 11.59
N SER A 148 -5.26 -4.89 10.50
CA SER A 148 -6.24 -5.96 10.49
C SER A 148 -5.80 -7.02 11.49
N LYS A 149 -6.70 -7.47 12.38
CA LYS A 149 -6.46 -8.58 13.31
C LYS A 149 -6.89 -9.89 12.68
#